data_AF-A0A1H8R0U8-F1
#
_entry.id   AF-A0A1H8R0U8-F1
#
_cell.length_a   1.000
_cell.length_b   1.000
_cell.length_c   1.000
_cell.angle_alpha   90.00
_cell.angle_beta   90.00
_cell.angle_gamma   90.00
#
_symmetry.space_group_name_H-M   'P 1'
#
loop_
_entity.id
_entity.type
_entity.pdbx_description
1 polymer ?
#
loop_
_entity_poly.entity_id
_entity_poly.type
_entity_poly.pdbx_seq_one_letter_code
_entity_poly.pdbx_strand_id
1 'polypeptide(L)'
;MAHTLEQKIIGLLEQETALRQWLEQMRALIKDARGATLIAGLTAEETEEFLRLDPRVRSHRGGMTDAELEAASERHSELKHKIDAALQDNVIESLSDWGGVAARG
;
A
#
# COMPACT_ATOMS: atom_id res chain seq x y z
N MET A 1 12.36 23.81 -2.53
CA MET A 1 12.99 22.50 -2.82
C MET A 1 11.86 21.50 -3.02
N ALA A 2 11.78 20.83 -4.17
CA ALA A 2 10.71 19.86 -4.40
C ALA A 2 10.97 18.64 -3.50
N HIS A 3 10.06 18.37 -2.55
CA HIS A 3 10.09 17.13 -1.81
C HIS A 3 10.00 15.97 -2.80
N THR A 4 11.00 15.09 -2.80
CA THR A 4 10.96 13.89 -3.62
C THR A 4 9.78 13.04 -3.18
N LEU A 5 9.19 12.30 -4.12
CA LEU A 5 7.96 11.54 -3.87
C LEU A 5 8.14 10.53 -2.71
N GLU A 6 9.35 9.99 -2.56
CA GLU A 6 9.79 9.19 -1.41
C GLU A 6 9.67 9.93 -0.06
N GLN A 7 10.13 11.18 0.03
CA GLN A 7 10.03 11.96 1.27
C GLN A 7 8.57 12.21 1.67
N LYS A 8 7.68 12.36 0.68
CA LYS A 8 6.23 12.49 0.93
C LYS A 8 5.64 11.20 1.47
N ILE A 9 5.99 10.05 0.88
CA ILE A 9 5.54 8.74 1.35
C ILE A 9 5.98 8.50 2.79
N ILE A 10 7.26 8.76 3.10
CA ILE A 10 7.79 8.62 4.47
C ILE A 10 7.04 9.55 5.42
N GLY A 11 6.88 10.82 5.06
CA GLY A 11 6.16 11.79 5.88
C GLY A 11 4.69 11.41 6.13
N LEU A 12 4.00 10.84 5.14
CA LEU A 12 2.63 10.36 5.30
C LEU A 12 2.56 9.12 6.21
N LEU A 13 3.51 8.18 6.09
CA LEU A 13 3.61 7.01 6.96
C LEU A 13 3.94 7.40 8.41
N GLU A 14 4.73 8.44 8.62
CA GLU A 14 5.04 8.97 9.96
C GLU A 14 3.84 9.67 10.60
N GLN A 15 3.06 10.41 9.81
CA GLN A 15 1.83 11.07 10.27
C GLN A 15 0.75 10.03 10.66
N GLU A 16 0.57 9.00 9.83
CA GLU A 16 -0.48 8.00 9.99
C GLU A 16 0.10 6.70 10.57
N THR A 17 0.48 6.74 11.85
CA THR A 17 1.09 5.60 12.55
C THR A 17 0.21 4.34 12.53
N ALA A 18 -1.11 4.49 12.63
CA ALA A 18 -2.05 3.36 12.59
C ALA A 18 -2.08 2.69 11.20
N LEU A 19 -2.02 3.48 10.12
CA LEU A 19 -1.96 2.98 8.76
C LEU A 19 -0.64 2.26 8.50
N ARG A 20 0.47 2.85 8.94
CA ARG A 20 1.79 2.23 8.87
C ARG A 20 1.81 0.88 9.59
N GLN A 21 1.33 0.80 10.84
CA GLN A 21 1.30 -0.45 11.59
C GLN A 21 0.45 -1.53 10.89
N TRP A 22 -0.68 -1.13 10.31
CA TRP A 22 -1.51 -2.05 9.54
C TRP A 22 -0.79 -2.59 8.29
N LEU A 23 -0.11 -1.71 7.53
CA LEU A 23 0.71 -2.13 6.37
C LEU A 23 1.88 -3.03 6.78
N GLU A 24 2.52 -2.77 7.93
CA GLU A 24 3.58 -3.62 8.49
C GLU A 24 3.04 -5.00 8.90
N GLN A 25 1.87 -5.06 9.56
CA GLN A 25 1.22 -6.32 9.95
C GLN A 25 0.89 -7.21 8.74
N MET A 26 0.43 -6.59 7.64
CA MET A 26 0.17 -7.30 6.38
C MET A 26 1.43 -7.60 5.58
N ARG A 27 2.62 -7.15 6.04
CA ARG A 27 3.89 -7.21 5.30
C ARG A 27 3.80 -6.57 3.92
N ALA A 28 2.96 -5.54 3.79
CA ALA A 28 2.69 -4.84 2.54
C ALA A 28 3.74 -3.76 2.24
N LEU A 29 4.57 -3.35 3.20
CA LEU A 29 5.66 -2.41 2.96
C LEU A 29 6.87 -3.12 2.35
N ILE A 30 7.26 -2.70 1.16
CA ILE A 30 8.42 -3.20 0.43
C ILE A 30 9.42 -2.08 0.14
N LYS A 31 10.62 -2.46 -0.28
CA LYS A 31 11.64 -1.55 -0.80
C LYS A 31 11.74 -1.71 -2.31
N ASP A 32 11.68 -0.60 -3.04
CA ASP A 32 11.93 -0.63 -4.48
C ASP A 32 13.43 -0.88 -4.78
N ALA A 33 13.77 -1.06 -6.06
CA ALA A 33 15.15 -1.27 -6.50
C ALA A 33 16.10 -0.09 -6.16
N ARG A 34 15.57 1.06 -5.75
CA ARG A 34 16.29 2.29 -5.38
C ARG A 34 16.33 2.49 -3.86
N GLY A 35 15.70 1.63 -3.07
CA GLY A 35 15.62 1.71 -1.61
C GLY A 35 14.44 2.54 -1.05
N ALA A 36 13.53 3.01 -1.90
CA ALA A 36 12.35 3.75 -1.50
C ALA A 36 11.30 2.82 -0.87
N THR A 37 10.63 3.27 0.19
CA THR A 37 9.54 2.52 0.82
C THR A 37 8.28 2.64 -0.04
N LEU A 38 7.75 1.51 -0.51
CA LEU A 38 6.53 1.41 -1.32
C LEU A 38 5.56 0.39 -0.71
N ILE A 39 4.32 0.40 -1.18
CA ILE A 39 3.35 -0.67 -0.88
C ILE A 39 3.41 -1.72 -1.99
N ALA A 40 3.40 -3.00 -1.62
CA ALA A 40 3.39 -4.14 -2.53
C ALA A 40 2.24 -4.03 -3.54
N GLY A 41 2.56 -4.23 -4.83
CA GLY A 41 1.59 -4.12 -5.92
C GLY A 41 1.29 -2.69 -6.38
N LEU A 42 1.84 -1.67 -5.71
CA LEU A 42 1.64 -0.26 -6.06
C LEU A 42 2.94 0.38 -6.54
N THR A 43 2.80 1.32 -7.47
CA THR A 43 3.86 2.26 -7.85
C THR A 43 4.11 3.29 -6.75
N ALA A 44 5.16 4.11 -6.89
CA ALA A 44 5.45 5.18 -5.95
C ALA A 44 4.31 6.20 -5.90
N GLU A 45 3.80 6.60 -7.05
CA GLU A 45 2.68 7.52 -7.21
C GLU A 45 1.40 6.94 -6.58
N GLU A 46 1.10 5.66 -6.82
CA GLU A 46 -0.07 4.99 -6.22
C GLU A 46 0.07 4.79 -4.71
N THR A 47 1.30 4.59 -4.22
CA THR A 47 1.58 4.50 -2.78
C THR A 47 1.29 5.84 -2.11
N GLU A 48 1.77 6.95 -2.67
CA GLU A 48 1.46 8.29 -2.17
C GLU A 48 -0.03 8.58 -2.22
N GLU A 49 -0.69 8.23 -3.33
CA GLU A 49 -2.14 8.39 -3.52
C GLU A 49 -2.92 7.63 -2.44
N PHE A 50 -2.60 6.35 -2.21
CA PHE A 50 -3.26 5.51 -1.20
C PHE A 50 -3.13 6.10 0.20
N LEU A 51 -1.91 6.49 0.60
CA LEU A 51 -1.64 7.09 1.90
C LEU A 51 -2.35 8.44 2.08
N ARG A 52 -2.56 9.19 0.99
CA ARG A 52 -3.29 10.45 1.02
C ARG A 52 -4.81 10.26 1.10
N LEU A 53 -5.33 9.19 0.52
CA LEU A 53 -6.77 8.87 0.48
C LEU A 53 -7.28 8.25 1.79
N ASP A 54 -6.49 7.37 2.45
CA ASP A 54 -6.91 6.65 3.66
C ASP A 54 -7.48 7.55 4.78
N PRO A 55 -6.78 8.63 5.21
CA PRO A 55 -7.31 9.50 6.26
C PRO A 55 -8.54 10.28 5.80
N ARG A 56 -8.71 10.55 4.50
CA ARG A 56 -9.89 11.26 3.95
C ARG A 56 -11.12 10.38 3.95
N VAL A 57 -10.97 9.13 3.52
CA VAL A 57 -12.04 8.12 3.55
C VAL A 57 -12.45 7.82 4.99
N ARG A 58 -11.48 7.66 5.90
CA ARG A 58 -11.75 7.39 7.33
C ARG A 58 -12.34 8.56 8.09
N SER A 59 -11.85 9.77 7.83
CA SER A 59 -12.22 10.90 8.68
C SER A 59 -13.64 11.38 8.39
N HIS A 60 -14.18 11.21 7.16
CA HIS A 60 -15.55 11.60 6.75
C HIS A 60 -16.02 13.03 7.14
N ARG A 61 -15.14 13.81 7.77
CA ARG A 61 -15.48 14.93 8.65
C ARG A 61 -14.57 16.08 8.28
N GLY A 62 -14.75 16.60 7.07
CA GLY A 62 -14.02 17.76 6.60
C GLY A 62 -14.15 18.01 5.11
N GLY A 63 -15.22 18.68 4.70
CA GLY A 63 -15.25 19.48 3.46
C GLY A 63 -15.39 18.74 2.12
N MET A 64 -15.54 17.41 2.10
CA MET A 64 -15.86 16.67 0.88
C MET A 64 -17.37 16.51 0.72
N THR A 65 -17.84 16.66 -0.51
CA THR A 65 -19.20 16.27 -0.92
C THR A 65 -19.33 14.75 -0.97
N ASP A 66 -20.56 14.23 -0.89
CA ASP A 66 -20.83 12.80 -0.95
C ASP A 66 -20.25 12.15 -2.21
N ALA A 67 -20.32 12.84 -3.36
CA ALA A 67 -19.76 12.37 -4.62
C ALA A 67 -18.23 12.31 -4.61
N GLU A 68 -17.56 13.28 -3.99
CA GLU A 68 -16.09 13.28 -3.86
C GLU A 68 -15.63 12.18 -2.91
N LEU A 69 -16.41 11.93 -1.85
CA LEU A 69 -16.13 10.82 -0.94
C LEU A 69 -16.32 9.48 -1.63
N GLU A 70 -17.40 9.31 -2.40
CA GLU A 70 -17.68 8.08 -3.12
C GLU A 70 -16.57 7.79 -4.13
N ALA A 71 -16.14 8.78 -4.91
CA ALA A 71 -14.99 8.66 -5.81
C ALA A 71 -13.68 8.34 -5.07
N ALA A 72 -13.42 8.98 -3.92
CA ALA A 72 -12.23 8.70 -3.11
C ALA A 72 -12.26 7.29 -2.48
N SER A 73 -13.44 6.83 -2.07
CA SER A 73 -13.67 5.50 -1.52
C SER A 73 -13.53 4.42 -2.59
N GLU A 74 -14.08 4.64 -3.79
CA GLU A 74 -13.92 3.76 -4.94
C GLU A 74 -12.44 3.63 -5.31
N ARG A 75 -11.73 4.77 -5.43
CA ARG A 75 -10.30 4.80 -5.74
C ARG A 75 -9.45 4.12 -4.66
N HIS A 76 -9.77 4.34 -3.38
CA HIS A 76 -9.10 3.66 -2.27
C HIS A 76 -9.33 2.15 -2.31
N SER A 77 -10.56 1.71 -2.63
CA SER A 77 -10.92 0.30 -2.78
C SER A 77 -10.16 -0.37 -3.94
N GLU A 78 -10.02 0.30 -5.08
CA GLU A 78 -9.21 -0.18 -6.21
C GLU A 78 -7.75 -0.41 -5.81
N LEU A 79 -7.14 0.59 -5.16
CA LEU A 79 -5.75 0.50 -4.72
C LEU A 79 -5.59 -0.61 -3.67
N LYS A 80 -6.55 -0.73 -2.74
CA LYS A 80 -6.57 -1.81 -1.76
C LYS A 80 -6.65 -3.18 -2.43
N HIS A 81 -7.49 -3.34 -3.46
CA HIS A 81 -7.59 -4.60 -4.19
C HIS A 81 -6.28 -4.96 -4.90
N LYS A 82 -5.53 -3.97 -5.42
CA LYS A 82 -4.18 -4.22 -5.97
C LYS A 82 -3.20 -4.70 -4.92
N ILE A 83 -3.23 -4.11 -3.72
CA ILE A 83 -2.41 -4.55 -2.58
C ILE A 83 -2.77 -5.99 -2.22
N ASP A 84 -4.05 -6.29 -2.04
CA ASP A 84 -4.52 -7.63 -1.66
C ASP A 84 -4.14 -8.68 -2.72
N ALA A 85 -4.28 -8.36 -4.01
CA ALA A 85 -3.85 -9.22 -5.10
C ALA A 85 -2.34 -9.48 -5.08
N ALA A 86 -1.52 -8.43 -4.91
CA ALA A 86 -0.06 -8.57 -4.84
C ALA A 86 0.40 -9.33 -3.60
N LEU A 87 -0.32 -9.20 -2.47
CA LEU A 87 -0.06 -9.99 -1.26
C LEU A 87 -0.42 -11.46 -1.48
N GLN A 88 -1.52 -11.77 -2.18
CA GLN A 88 -1.90 -13.14 -2.51
C GLN A 88 -0.92 -13.79 -3.50
N ASP A 89 -0.48 -13.08 -4.52
CA ASP A 89 0.51 -13.58 -5.49
C ASP A 89 1.85 -13.91 -4.81
N ASN A 90 2.30 -13.07 -3.87
CA ASN A 90 3.48 -13.35 -3.05
C ASN A 90 3.29 -14.58 -2.15
N VAL A 91 2.08 -14.83 -1.65
CA VAL A 91 1.78 -16.07 -0.89
C VAL A 91 1.86 -17.28 -1.81
N ILE A 92 1.32 -17.20 -3.03
CA ILE A 92 1.36 -18.30 -4.01
C ILE A 92 2.79 -18.61 -4.47
N GLU A 93 3.62 -17.60 -4.72
CA GLU A 93 5.05 -17.82 -5.03
C GLU A 93 5.79 -18.42 -3.83
N SER A 94 5.53 -17.95 -2.60
CA SER A 94 6.16 -18.52 -1.40
C SER A 94 5.74 -19.97 -1.12
N LEU A 95 4.51 -20.36 -1.48
CA LEU A 95 4.00 -21.73 -1.35
C LEU A 95 4.52 -22.64 -2.47
N SER A 96 4.77 -22.10 -3.65
CA SER A 96 5.34 -22.83 -4.79
C SER A 96 6.81 -23.20 -4.57
N ASP A 97 7.54 -22.42 -3.77
CA ASP A 97 8.95 -22.70 -3.43
C ASP A 97 9.09 -23.86 -2.40
N TRP A 98 8.04 -24.19 -1.65
CA TRP A 98 8.03 -25.34 -0.73
C TRP A 98 7.80 -26.70 -1.42
N GLY A 99 7.40 -26.71 -2.70
CA GLY A 99 7.22 -27.93 -3.50
C GLY A 99 8.50 -28.47 -4.15
N GLY A 100 9.62 -27.73 -4.06
CA GLY A 100 10.88 -28.07 -4.74
C GLY A 100 11.87 -28.93 -3.94
N VAL A 101 11.62 -29.21 -2.66
CA VAL A 101 12.54 -29.94 -1.76
C VAL A 101 12.01 -31.34 -1.42
N ALA A 102 11.56 -32.10 -2.42
CA ALA A 102 11.24 -33.51 -2.25
C ALA A 102 11.51 -34.35 -3.51
N ALA A 103 12.70 -34.21 -4.11
CA ALA A 103 13.17 -35.17 -5.10
C ALA A 103 14.70 -35.14 -5.24
N ARG A 104 15.42 -35.58 -4.20
CA ARG A 104 16.78 -36.13 -4.30
C ARG A 104 17.25 -36.66 -2.94
N GLY A 105 17.34 -37.98 -2.81
CA GLY A 105 17.93 -38.68 -1.66
C GLY A 105 17.23 -39.99 -1.37
#